data_AF-A0A4R6VH23-F1
#
_entry.id   AF-A0A4R6VH23-F1
#
_cell.length_a   1.000
_cell.length_b   1.000
_cell.length_c   1.000
_cell.angle_alpha   90.00
_cell.angle_beta   90.00
_cell.angle_gamma   90.00
#
_symmetry.space_group_name_H-M   'P 1'
#
loop_
_entity.id
_entity.type
_entity.pdbx_description
1 polymer ?
#
loop_
_entity_poly.entity_id
_entity_poly.type
_entity_poly.pdbx_seq_one_letter_code
_entity_poly.pdbx_strand_id
1 'polypeptide(L)'
;MVKKFSVVLGLIVFFISYAQASQQEQLYSFEPVELFADKNLTQPVGRLEAGAPIRILQSVAEAEQVEITAWRKTKGFGRIWYHDFAKQITNAVFTKEFMRDKAQYQILESREDPLTGLQWQKVRLSVWMAKTDVSNDLGSFWQETQQSFKSECSVCHKQRDPKMHDANEWIAVFNGMVGFTDLDEEDAKKVLRYLQMNASDAQ
;
A
#
# COMPACT_ATOMS: atom_id res chain seq x y z
N MET A 1 -13.10 -63.70 49.31
CA MET A 1 -11.85 -62.97 49.08
C MET A 1 -11.85 -62.50 47.63
N VAL A 2 -11.81 -61.17 47.42
CA VAL A 2 -11.61 -60.37 46.18
C VAL A 2 -12.60 -60.54 45.01
N LYS A 3 -13.55 -59.58 44.88
CA LYS A 3 -14.29 -59.27 43.65
C LYS A 3 -13.42 -58.40 42.74
N LYS A 4 -13.22 -58.79 41.48
CA LYS A 4 -12.54 -57.97 40.46
C LYS A 4 -13.53 -56.94 39.89
N PHE A 5 -13.20 -55.66 40.00
CA PHE A 5 -13.88 -54.57 39.29
C PHE A 5 -13.11 -54.30 37.99
N SER A 6 -13.78 -54.41 36.85
CA SER A 6 -13.27 -53.92 35.56
C SER A 6 -13.58 -52.43 35.44
N VAL A 7 -12.54 -51.61 35.38
CA VAL A 7 -12.65 -50.18 35.07
C VAL A 7 -12.47 -50.02 33.56
N VAL A 8 -13.52 -49.60 32.86
CA VAL A 8 -13.47 -49.19 31.46
C VAL A 8 -13.10 -47.71 31.42
N LEU A 9 -11.88 -47.42 30.99
CA LEU A 9 -11.37 -46.05 30.85
C LEU A 9 -11.80 -45.51 29.48
N GLY A 10 -12.83 -44.67 29.45
CA GLY A 10 -13.28 -43.97 28.24
C GLY A 10 -12.32 -42.84 27.88
N LEU A 11 -11.63 -42.96 26.75
CA LEU A 11 -10.82 -41.88 26.16
C LEU A 11 -11.75 -40.85 25.51
N ILE A 12 -11.93 -39.71 26.17
CA ILE A 12 -12.54 -38.51 25.57
C ILE A 12 -11.44 -37.80 24.78
N VAL A 13 -11.50 -37.89 23.45
CA VAL A 13 -10.62 -37.14 22.55
C VAL A 13 -11.25 -35.75 22.34
N PHE A 14 -10.68 -34.73 22.98
CA PHE A 14 -10.97 -33.33 22.68
C PHE A 14 -10.35 -32.96 21.33
N PHE A 15 -11.17 -32.80 20.30
CA PHE A 15 -10.76 -32.17 19.05
C PHE A 15 -10.60 -30.66 19.30
N ILE A 16 -9.36 -30.21 19.48
CA ILE A 16 -9.01 -28.79 19.44
C ILE A 16 -8.97 -28.39 17.96
N SER A 17 -10.03 -27.77 17.46
CA SER A 17 -10.01 -27.13 16.14
C SER A 17 -9.10 -25.91 16.20
N TYR A 18 -7.88 -26.05 15.67
CA TYR A 18 -7.03 -24.90 15.36
C TYR A 18 -7.66 -24.16 14.19
N ALA A 19 -8.29 -23.01 14.45
CA ALA A 19 -8.61 -22.07 13.40
C ALA A 19 -7.29 -21.58 12.80
N GLN A 20 -6.96 -22.05 11.59
CA GLN A 20 -5.88 -21.48 10.80
C GLN A 20 -6.28 -20.04 10.48
N ALA A 21 -5.58 -19.06 11.06
CA ALA A 21 -5.67 -17.69 10.61
C ALA A 21 -5.20 -17.65 9.16
N SER A 22 -6.12 -17.48 8.20
CA SER A 22 -5.73 -17.23 6.83
C SER A 22 -4.95 -15.92 6.81
N GLN A 23 -3.69 -16.01 6.42
CA GLN A 23 -2.85 -14.84 6.21
C GLN A 23 -3.45 -14.14 4.99
N GLN A 24 -4.35 -13.16 5.19
CA GLN A 24 -5.07 -12.59 4.04
C GLN A 24 -4.05 -12.02 3.05
N GLU A 25 -4.27 -12.34 1.79
CA GLU A 25 -3.35 -12.05 0.69
C GLU A 25 -3.25 -10.55 0.44
N GLN A 26 -2.03 -10.07 0.15
CA GLN A 26 -1.79 -8.69 -0.23
C GLN A 26 -2.04 -8.54 -1.72
N LEU A 27 -2.85 -7.55 -2.09
CA LEU A 27 -3.28 -7.28 -3.45
C LEU A 27 -2.92 -5.86 -3.86
N TYR A 28 -2.95 -5.60 -5.16
CA TYR A 28 -2.60 -4.32 -5.76
C TYR A 28 -3.55 -4.01 -6.90
N SER A 29 -3.96 -2.75 -7.03
CA SER A 29 -4.58 -2.24 -8.25
C SER A 29 -3.52 -1.77 -9.24
N PHE A 30 -3.75 -1.98 -10.53
CA PHE A 30 -2.81 -1.53 -11.58
C PHE A 30 -3.06 -0.09 -11.98
N GLU A 31 -4.30 0.34 -11.82
CA GLU A 31 -4.68 1.73 -11.90
C GLU A 31 -4.96 2.30 -10.51
N PRO A 32 -4.88 3.63 -10.36
CA PRO A 32 -5.26 4.27 -9.13
C PRO A 32 -6.78 4.19 -8.90
N VAL A 33 -7.19 4.15 -7.64
CA VAL A 33 -8.58 3.86 -7.25
C VAL A 33 -9.11 4.93 -6.31
N GLU A 34 -10.32 5.41 -6.54
CA GLU A 34 -10.99 6.31 -5.59
C GLU A 34 -11.44 5.57 -4.33
N LEU A 35 -11.25 6.21 -3.17
CA LEU A 35 -11.55 5.66 -1.86
C LEU A 35 -12.76 6.38 -1.27
N PHE A 36 -13.62 5.63 -0.57
CA PHE A 36 -14.89 6.09 -0.01
C PHE A 36 -15.04 5.72 1.47
N ALA A 37 -15.80 6.53 2.22
CA ALA A 37 -16.13 6.26 3.62
C ALA A 37 -17.22 5.17 3.77
N ASP A 38 -18.02 4.96 2.73
CA ASP A 38 -19.22 4.13 2.78
C ASP A 38 -19.31 3.15 1.60
N LYS A 39 -20.00 2.03 1.83
CA LYS A 39 -20.18 0.95 0.87
C LYS A 39 -21.01 1.30 -0.36
N ASN A 40 -21.75 2.41 -0.33
CA ASN A 40 -22.54 2.86 -1.47
C ASN A 40 -21.73 3.81 -2.37
N LEU A 41 -20.45 4.05 -2.05
CA LEU A 41 -19.52 4.85 -2.83
C LEU A 41 -20.01 6.31 -3.01
N THR A 42 -20.58 6.89 -1.95
CA THR A 42 -21.19 8.24 -2.00
C THR A 42 -20.37 9.32 -1.30
N GLN A 43 -19.48 8.93 -0.39
CA GLN A 43 -18.63 9.85 0.37
C GLN A 43 -17.16 9.62 0.00
N PRO A 44 -16.64 10.30 -1.05
CA PRO A 44 -15.24 10.18 -1.42
C PRO A 44 -14.33 10.74 -0.32
N VAL A 45 -13.27 10.00 0.00
CA VAL A 45 -12.33 10.31 1.09
C VAL A 45 -10.88 10.37 0.62
N GLY A 46 -10.57 9.96 -0.59
CA GLY A 46 -9.21 9.98 -1.10
C GLY A 46 -9.02 9.12 -2.34
N ARG A 47 -7.76 8.81 -2.60
CA ARG A 47 -7.32 7.98 -3.72
C ARG A 47 -6.18 7.08 -3.26
N LEU A 48 -6.19 5.85 -3.77
CA LEU A 48 -5.11 4.88 -3.71
C LEU A 48 -4.30 4.98 -5.01
N GLU A 49 -2.99 5.01 -4.92
CA GLU A 49 -2.09 5.04 -6.09
C GLU A 49 -1.94 3.64 -6.70
N ALA A 50 -1.68 3.57 -8.00
CA ALA A 50 -1.36 2.32 -8.69
C ALA A 50 -0.17 1.59 -8.02
N GLY A 51 -0.29 0.26 -7.90
CA GLY A 51 0.71 -0.58 -7.25
C GLY A 51 0.82 -0.37 -5.73
N ALA A 52 -0.12 0.33 -5.09
CA ALA A 52 -0.19 0.42 -3.64
C ALA A 52 -0.83 -0.85 -3.04
N PRO A 53 -0.26 -1.38 -1.94
CA PRO A 53 -0.75 -2.61 -1.32
C PRO A 53 -2.05 -2.40 -0.56
N ILE A 54 -2.97 -3.32 -0.73
CA ILE A 54 -4.24 -3.42 0.00
C ILE A 54 -4.50 -4.86 0.45
N ARG A 55 -5.44 -5.01 1.38
CA ARG A 55 -6.09 -6.30 1.69
C ARG A 55 -7.60 -6.14 1.59
N ILE A 56 -8.27 -7.02 0.87
CA ILE A 56 -9.74 -7.05 0.86
C ILE A 56 -10.23 -7.67 2.16
N LEU A 57 -11.08 -6.93 2.89
CA LEU A 57 -11.70 -7.38 4.13
C LEU A 57 -13.07 -8.02 3.87
N GLN A 58 -13.84 -7.43 2.96
CA GLN A 58 -15.13 -7.97 2.50
C GLN A 58 -15.51 -7.37 1.15
N SER A 59 -16.29 -8.11 0.37
CA SER A 59 -16.85 -7.65 -0.90
C SER A 59 -18.38 -7.67 -0.83
N VAL A 60 -19.01 -6.60 -1.29
CA VAL A 60 -20.46 -6.50 -1.51
C VAL A 60 -20.75 -6.44 -3.02
N ALA A 61 -21.97 -6.12 -3.45
CA ALA A 61 -22.33 -6.15 -4.87
C ALA A 61 -21.39 -5.29 -5.75
N GLU A 62 -21.26 -4.00 -5.44
CA GLU A 62 -20.52 -3.02 -6.27
C GLU A 62 -19.21 -2.53 -5.65
N ALA A 63 -18.94 -2.87 -4.39
CA ALA A 63 -17.86 -2.29 -3.62
C ALA A 63 -17.10 -3.34 -2.80
N GLU A 64 -15.87 -2.99 -2.44
CA GLU A 64 -15.02 -3.77 -1.56
C GLU A 64 -14.57 -2.90 -0.40
N GLN A 65 -14.61 -3.45 0.81
CA GLN A 65 -13.94 -2.84 1.94
C GLN A 65 -12.51 -3.33 1.94
N VAL A 66 -11.58 -2.40 1.91
CA VAL A 66 -10.15 -2.67 1.86
C VAL A 66 -9.46 -2.11 3.10
N GLU A 67 -8.44 -2.81 3.56
CA GLU A 67 -7.48 -2.33 4.55
C GLU A 67 -6.25 -1.76 3.84
N ILE A 68 -5.88 -0.54 4.21
CA ILE A 68 -4.64 0.11 3.80
C ILE A 68 -3.75 0.22 5.05
N THR A 69 -2.53 -0.33 4.96
CA THR A 69 -1.48 -0.16 5.96
C THR A 69 -0.31 0.60 5.35
N ALA A 70 0.03 1.77 5.91
CA ALA A 70 1.04 2.66 5.34
C ALA A 70 1.66 3.56 6.41
N TRP A 71 2.75 4.23 6.06
CA TRP A 71 3.39 5.24 6.91
C TRP A 71 2.80 6.63 6.66
N ARG A 72 2.73 7.48 7.68
CA ARG A 72 2.39 8.89 7.53
C ARG A 72 3.24 9.76 8.44
N LYS A 73 3.46 10.99 8.02
CA LYS A 73 3.98 12.04 8.91
C LYS A 73 2.89 12.42 9.91
N THR A 74 3.26 12.66 11.17
CA THR A 74 2.31 13.16 12.18
C THR A 74 2.02 14.65 11.99
N LYS A 75 2.99 15.39 11.46
CA LYS A 75 2.88 16.82 11.17
C LYS A 75 1.79 17.11 10.13
N GLY A 76 0.98 18.14 10.38
CA GLY A 76 -0.16 18.51 9.54
C GLY A 76 -1.33 17.54 9.69
N PHE A 77 -2.13 17.37 8.64
CA PHE A 77 -3.33 16.50 8.66
C PHE A 77 -3.02 15.02 8.38
N GLY A 78 -1.76 14.62 8.15
CA GLY A 78 -1.41 13.23 7.89
C GLY A 78 -2.08 12.60 6.66
N ARG A 79 -2.40 13.42 5.65
CA ARG A 79 -3.18 13.03 4.46
C ARG A 79 -2.46 12.15 3.46
N ILE A 80 -1.15 12.30 3.37
CA ILE A 80 -0.32 11.54 2.43
C ILE A 80 0.22 10.34 3.18
N TRP A 81 -0.09 9.16 2.67
CA TRP A 81 0.28 7.88 3.20
C TRP A 81 1.30 7.24 2.27
N TYR A 82 2.41 6.81 2.85
CA TYR A 82 3.64 6.42 2.19
C TYR A 82 3.89 4.93 2.35
N HIS A 83 4.56 4.36 1.35
CA HIS A 83 4.92 2.95 1.30
C HIS A 83 5.81 2.53 2.46
N ASP A 84 6.85 3.33 2.74
CA ASP A 84 7.88 2.97 3.70
C ASP A 84 8.29 4.15 4.59
N PHE A 85 8.91 3.83 5.73
CA PHE A 85 9.37 4.80 6.70
C PHE A 85 10.40 5.74 6.08
N ALA A 86 10.20 7.05 6.26
CA ALA A 86 11.08 8.10 5.75
C ALA A 86 11.27 8.11 4.21
N LYS A 87 10.46 7.37 3.45
CA LYS A 87 10.45 7.40 1.98
C LYS A 87 9.21 8.11 1.46
N GLN A 88 9.39 9.06 0.55
CA GLN A 88 8.31 9.83 -0.07
C GLN A 88 7.70 9.08 -1.27
N ILE A 89 7.41 7.79 -1.08
CA ILE A 89 6.77 6.92 -2.07
C ILE A 89 5.29 6.83 -1.70
N THR A 90 4.42 7.54 -2.42
CA THR A 90 3.00 7.65 -2.05
C THR A 90 2.24 6.36 -2.36
N ASN A 91 1.44 5.89 -1.40
CA ASN A 91 0.47 4.81 -1.58
C ASN A 91 -0.96 5.35 -1.63
N ALA A 92 -1.29 6.37 -0.83
CA ALA A 92 -2.62 6.94 -0.80
C ALA A 92 -2.60 8.42 -0.40
N VAL A 93 -3.58 9.17 -0.89
CA VAL A 93 -3.81 10.56 -0.53
C VAL A 93 -5.27 10.72 -0.10
N PHE A 94 -5.48 11.10 1.16
CA PHE A 94 -6.80 11.35 1.72
C PHE A 94 -7.17 12.84 1.72
N THR A 95 -8.47 13.14 1.71
CA THR A 95 -8.96 14.51 1.85
C THR A 95 -8.66 15.05 3.24
N LYS A 96 -8.59 16.39 3.35
CA LYS A 96 -8.30 17.05 4.62
C LYS A 96 -9.44 16.87 5.61
N GLU A 97 -10.65 16.98 5.10
CA GLU A 97 -11.91 16.89 5.84
C GLU A 97 -12.05 15.48 6.42
N PHE A 98 -11.79 14.44 5.63
CA PHE A 98 -11.80 13.07 6.12
C PHE A 98 -10.77 12.85 7.23
N MET A 99 -9.50 13.21 6.99
CA MET A 99 -8.44 12.97 7.97
C MET A 99 -8.58 13.79 9.26
N ARG A 100 -9.19 14.98 9.19
CA ARG A 100 -9.41 15.84 10.36
C ARG A 100 -10.62 15.38 11.18
N ASP A 101 -11.72 15.03 10.51
CA ASP A 101 -13.03 14.97 11.17
C ASP A 101 -13.60 13.54 11.29
N LYS A 102 -13.17 12.61 10.44
CA LYS A 102 -13.84 11.30 10.30
C LYS A 102 -12.91 10.09 10.39
N ALA A 103 -11.65 10.21 10.00
CA ALA A 103 -10.74 9.06 9.85
C ALA A 103 -10.51 8.36 11.20
N GLN A 104 -10.81 7.05 11.24
CA GLN A 104 -10.57 6.18 12.39
C GLN A 104 -9.52 5.14 12.01
N TYR A 105 -8.24 5.48 12.17
CA TYR A 105 -7.12 4.59 11.89
C TYR A 105 -6.47 4.09 13.19
N GLN A 106 -5.93 2.88 13.14
CA GLN A 106 -5.11 2.32 14.22
C GLN A 106 -3.64 2.71 14.00
N ILE A 107 -2.97 3.21 15.04
CA ILE A 107 -1.52 3.39 15.03
C ILE A 107 -0.87 2.05 15.40
N LEU A 108 -0.05 1.52 14.51
CA LEU A 108 0.68 0.27 14.69
C LEU A 108 2.08 0.53 15.25
N GLU A 109 2.71 1.62 14.82
CA GLU A 109 4.09 1.95 15.17
C GLU A 109 4.31 3.47 15.08
N SER A 110 5.21 4.02 15.89
CA SER A 110 5.67 5.41 15.81
C SER A 110 7.21 5.44 15.80
N ARG A 111 7.80 6.25 14.92
CA ARG A 111 9.26 6.41 14.78
C ARG A 111 9.61 7.85 14.42
N GLU A 112 10.73 8.35 14.94
CA GLU A 112 11.31 9.62 14.47
C GLU A 112 12.29 9.34 13.32
N ASP A 113 12.18 10.11 12.25
CA ASP A 113 13.17 10.13 11.18
C ASP A 113 14.42 10.90 11.64
N PRO A 114 15.58 10.24 11.80
CA PRO A 114 16.79 10.88 12.33
C PRO A 114 17.37 11.95 11.39
N LEU A 115 17.04 11.92 10.09
CA LEU A 115 17.54 12.90 9.13
C LEU A 115 16.73 14.21 9.18
N THR A 116 15.43 14.13 9.46
CA THR A 116 14.53 15.28 9.39
C THR A 116 13.96 15.72 10.74
N GLY A 117 14.09 14.89 11.78
CA GLY A 117 13.44 15.06 13.08
C GLY A 117 11.91 14.94 13.02
N LEU A 118 11.35 14.51 11.88
CA LEU A 118 9.91 14.36 11.72
C LEU A 118 9.44 13.07 12.39
N GLN A 119 8.34 13.17 13.11
CA GLN A 119 7.64 12.02 13.67
C GLN A 119 6.77 11.36 12.59
N TRP A 120 6.89 10.04 12.46
CA TRP A 120 6.15 9.19 11.54
C TRP A 120 5.39 8.10 12.29
N GLN A 121 4.27 7.67 11.72
CA GLN A 121 3.45 6.60 12.25
C GLN A 121 3.10 5.61 11.14
N LYS A 122 3.27 4.31 11.42
CA LYS A 122 2.67 3.26 10.62
C LYS A 122 1.23 3.10 11.10
N VAL A 123 0.29 3.28 10.19
CA VAL A 123 -1.14 3.28 10.49
C VAL A 123 -1.88 2.29 9.61
N ARG A 124 -3.03 1.84 10.10
CA ARG A 124 -3.97 0.95 9.42
C ARG A 124 -5.35 1.57 9.41
N LEU A 125 -6.03 1.55 8.28
CA LEU A 125 -7.40 2.03 8.11
C LEU A 125 -8.18 1.15 7.14
N SER A 126 -9.47 0.99 7.41
CA SER A 126 -10.41 0.39 6.46
C SER A 126 -11.24 1.47 5.75
N VAL A 127 -11.32 1.38 4.43
CA VAL A 127 -12.13 2.25 3.56
C VAL A 127 -12.79 1.40 2.47
N TRP A 128 -13.72 1.99 1.73
CA TRP A 128 -14.40 1.35 0.61
C TRP A 128 -13.81 1.79 -0.72
N MET A 129 -13.84 0.92 -1.71
CA MET A 129 -13.55 1.25 -3.11
C MET A 129 -14.52 0.52 -4.03
N ALA A 130 -14.71 1.04 -5.24
CA ALA A 130 -15.39 0.29 -6.29
C ALA A 130 -14.60 -0.99 -6.59
N LYS A 131 -15.29 -2.05 -7.01
CA LYS A 131 -14.60 -3.23 -7.55
C LYS A 131 -13.74 -2.84 -8.74
N THR A 132 -12.51 -3.34 -8.77
CA THR A 132 -11.54 -3.12 -9.83
C THR A 132 -10.67 -4.36 -9.99
N ASP A 133 -9.93 -4.45 -11.08
CA ASP A 133 -8.97 -5.52 -11.27
C ASP A 133 -7.82 -5.35 -10.27
N VAL A 134 -7.67 -6.36 -9.42
CA VAL A 134 -6.60 -6.44 -8.43
C VAL A 134 -5.83 -7.73 -8.62
N SER A 135 -4.54 -7.68 -8.35
CA SER A 135 -3.62 -8.81 -8.50
C SER A 135 -2.74 -8.94 -7.27
N ASN A 136 -2.29 -10.16 -6.99
CA ASN A 136 -1.23 -10.44 -6.02
C ASN A 136 0.18 -10.33 -6.66
N ASP A 137 0.24 -10.18 -7.99
CA ASP A 137 1.45 -10.06 -8.79
C ASP A 137 1.49 -8.72 -9.53
N LEU A 138 2.59 -7.98 -9.37
CA LEU A 138 2.88 -6.72 -10.05
C LEU A 138 3.87 -6.90 -11.23
N GLY A 139 4.18 -8.13 -11.64
CA GLY A 139 5.16 -8.41 -12.68
C GLY A 139 4.92 -7.65 -13.97
N SER A 140 3.70 -7.69 -14.52
CA SER A 140 3.35 -6.93 -15.73
C SER A 140 3.36 -5.42 -15.50
N PHE A 141 2.80 -4.95 -14.37
CA PHE A 141 2.83 -3.54 -13.97
C PHE A 141 4.27 -2.98 -13.96
N TRP A 142 5.22 -3.72 -13.38
CA TRP A 142 6.62 -3.30 -13.35
C TRP A 142 7.31 -3.39 -14.70
N GLN A 143 6.99 -4.39 -15.52
CA GLN A 143 7.52 -4.50 -16.87
C GLN A 143 7.07 -3.34 -17.76
N GLU A 144 5.78 -3.00 -17.72
CA GLU A 144 5.21 -1.88 -18.46
C GLU A 144 5.81 -0.56 -18.00
N THR A 145 5.85 -0.32 -16.68
CA THR A 145 6.42 0.92 -16.13
C THR A 145 7.92 1.05 -16.43
N GLN A 146 8.67 -0.05 -16.37
CA GLN A 146 10.08 -0.06 -16.78
C GLN A 146 10.24 0.25 -18.28
N GLN A 147 9.34 -0.26 -19.12
CA GLN A 147 9.37 0.00 -20.54
C GLN A 147 9.06 1.48 -20.84
N SER A 148 8.06 2.07 -20.18
CA SER A 148 7.77 3.51 -20.27
C SER A 148 8.96 4.35 -19.79
N PHE A 149 9.58 3.98 -18.67
CA PHE A 149 10.80 4.65 -18.22
C PHE A 149 11.91 4.62 -19.29
N LYS A 150 12.12 3.48 -19.95
CA LYS A 150 13.13 3.34 -21.00
C LYS A 150 12.78 4.11 -22.26
N SER A 151 11.53 4.10 -22.71
CA SER A 151 11.14 4.80 -23.94
C SER A 151 11.18 6.31 -23.76
N GLU A 152 10.66 6.81 -22.64
CA GLU A 152 10.44 8.23 -22.43
C GLU A 152 11.67 8.96 -21.90
N CYS A 153 12.52 8.31 -21.11
CA CYS A 153 13.66 8.97 -20.47
C CYS A 153 15.02 8.70 -21.15
N SER A 154 15.06 7.98 -22.28
CA SER A 154 16.29 7.79 -23.06
C SER A 154 16.32 8.56 -24.38
N VAL A 155 15.34 9.43 -24.65
CA VAL A 155 15.23 10.16 -25.92
C VAL A 155 16.35 11.18 -26.10
N CYS A 156 16.70 11.90 -25.04
CA CYS A 156 17.64 13.03 -25.11
C CYS A 156 19.08 12.67 -24.68
N HIS A 157 19.25 11.66 -23.83
CA HIS A 157 20.54 11.23 -23.30
C HIS A 157 20.48 9.76 -22.88
N LYS A 158 21.62 9.21 -22.44
CA LYS A 158 21.68 7.85 -21.91
C LYS A 158 20.71 7.68 -20.72
N GLN A 159 20.00 6.56 -20.71
CA GLN A 159 19.11 6.18 -19.61
C GLN A 159 19.87 6.18 -18.28
N ARG A 160 19.28 6.81 -17.26
CA ARG A 160 19.83 6.84 -15.92
C ARG A 160 19.56 5.50 -15.21
N ASP A 161 20.58 4.94 -14.57
CA ASP A 161 20.45 3.79 -13.68
C ASP A 161 19.65 4.18 -12.41
N PRO A 162 18.53 3.49 -12.09
CA PRO A 162 17.77 3.70 -10.86
C PRO A 162 18.62 3.69 -9.58
N LYS A 163 19.74 2.96 -9.54
CA LYS A 163 20.61 2.85 -8.36
C LYS A 163 21.54 4.04 -8.14
N MET A 164 21.54 5.04 -9.03
CA MET A 164 22.39 6.22 -8.86
C MET A 164 21.84 7.26 -7.86
N HIS A 165 20.60 7.15 -7.43
CA HIS A 165 19.97 8.06 -6.46
C HIS A 165 19.15 7.26 -5.44
N ASP A 166 18.97 7.84 -4.26
CA ASP A 166 18.02 7.33 -3.26
C ASP A 166 16.55 7.64 -3.66
N ALA A 167 15.60 6.97 -3.02
CA ALA A 167 14.17 7.09 -3.36
C ALA A 167 13.61 8.51 -3.18
N ASN A 168 14.17 9.33 -2.29
CA ASN A 168 13.72 10.71 -2.08
C ASN A 168 14.39 11.66 -3.09
N GLU A 169 15.66 11.42 -3.44
CA GLU A 169 16.40 12.17 -4.47
C GLU A 169 15.76 12.02 -5.86
N TRP A 170 15.23 10.83 -6.18
CA TRP A 170 14.54 10.58 -7.44
C TRP A 170 13.38 11.55 -7.71
N ILE A 171 12.72 12.10 -6.69
CA ILE A 171 11.64 13.08 -6.87
C ILE A 171 12.15 14.34 -7.58
N ALA A 172 13.23 14.93 -7.09
CA ALA A 172 13.78 16.15 -7.66
C ALA A 172 14.35 15.89 -9.07
N VAL A 173 15.00 14.73 -9.24
CA VAL A 173 15.64 14.34 -10.49
C VAL A 173 14.60 14.07 -11.57
N PHE A 174 13.55 13.31 -11.24
CA PHE A 174 12.45 13.02 -12.14
C PHE A 174 11.69 14.30 -12.53
N ASN A 175 11.41 15.19 -11.59
CA ASN A 175 10.76 16.48 -11.88
C ASN A 175 11.57 17.37 -12.84
N GLY A 176 12.89 17.25 -12.84
CA GLY A 176 13.76 17.94 -13.80
C GLY A 176 13.72 17.37 -15.22
N MET A 177 13.19 16.16 -15.42
CA MET A 177 13.16 15.45 -16.69
C MET A 177 11.76 15.28 -17.26
N VAL A 178 10.75 15.01 -16.43
CA VAL A 178 9.40 14.59 -16.86
C VAL A 178 8.70 15.59 -17.79
N GLY A 179 8.94 16.89 -17.62
CA GLY A 179 8.39 17.93 -18.51
C GLY A 179 8.94 17.92 -19.94
N PHE A 180 9.95 17.09 -20.22
CA PHE A 180 10.53 16.86 -21.54
C PHE A 180 10.15 15.49 -22.13
N THR A 181 9.18 14.81 -21.52
CA THR A 181 8.65 13.51 -21.96
C THR A 181 7.18 13.66 -22.38
N ASP A 182 6.64 12.66 -23.07
CA ASP A 182 5.22 12.61 -23.44
C ASP A 182 4.37 11.85 -22.40
N LEU A 183 4.92 11.61 -21.20
CA LEU A 183 4.20 10.98 -20.09
C LEU A 183 3.04 11.85 -19.61
N ASP A 184 1.85 11.26 -19.50
CA ASP A 184 0.76 11.89 -18.76
C ASP A 184 1.01 11.85 -17.25
N GLU A 185 0.14 12.49 -16.47
CA GLU A 185 0.32 12.60 -15.01
C GLU A 185 0.35 11.24 -14.30
N GLU A 186 -0.46 10.27 -14.76
CA GLU A 186 -0.58 8.97 -14.09
C GLU A 186 0.57 8.05 -14.47
N ASP A 187 0.97 8.03 -15.74
CA ASP A 187 2.16 7.32 -16.18
C ASP A 187 3.43 7.91 -15.57
N ALA A 188 3.51 9.24 -15.42
CA ALA A 188 4.59 9.89 -14.70
C ALA A 188 4.68 9.44 -13.24
N LYS A 189 3.55 9.31 -12.53
CA LYS A 189 3.52 8.78 -11.15
C LYS A 189 3.96 7.32 -11.09
N LYS A 190 3.54 6.47 -12.05
CA LYS A 190 3.97 5.08 -12.13
C LYS A 190 5.49 5.00 -12.37
N VAL A 191 6.03 5.77 -13.31
CA VAL A 191 7.48 5.81 -13.60
C VAL A 191 8.27 6.32 -12.40
N LEU A 192 7.84 7.39 -11.73
CA LEU A 192 8.47 7.85 -10.50
C LEU A 192 8.45 6.75 -9.43
N ARG A 193 7.31 6.10 -9.21
CA ARG A 193 7.21 4.98 -8.28
C ARG A 193 8.19 3.87 -8.64
N TYR A 194 8.32 3.49 -9.91
CA TYR A 194 9.31 2.51 -10.36
C TYR A 194 10.74 2.93 -10.00
N LEU A 195 11.11 4.18 -10.27
CA LEU A 195 12.44 4.71 -9.92
C LEU A 195 12.71 4.62 -8.42
N GLN A 196 11.74 5.03 -7.60
CA GLN A 196 11.86 5.00 -6.15
C GLN A 196 11.92 3.57 -5.59
N MET A 197 11.12 2.65 -6.14
CA MET A 197 11.10 1.24 -5.74
C MET A 197 12.33 0.46 -6.22
N ASN A 198 13.14 1.04 -7.13
CA ASN A 198 14.39 0.47 -7.62
C ASN A 198 15.63 1.31 -7.24
N ALA A 199 15.44 2.30 -6.36
CA ALA A 199 16.47 3.24 -5.92
C ALA A 199 17.63 2.55 -5.17
N SER A 200 18.71 3.29 -4.92
CA SER A 200 19.90 2.79 -4.22
C SER A 200 19.61 2.22 -2.82
N ASP A 201 18.56 2.75 -2.17
CA ASP A 201 18.11 2.47 -0.82
C ASP A 201 16.76 1.74 -0.77
N ALA A 202 16.31 1.20 -1.91
CA ALA A 202 15.15 0.31 -1.96
C ALA A 202 15.46 -0.99 -1.21
N GLN A 203 14.52 -1.44 -0.37
CA GLN A 203 14.62 -2.67 0.43
C GLN A 203 14.37 -3.93 -0.38
#